data_AF-A0A9E3YDD6-F1
#
_entry.id   AF-A0A9E3YDD6-F1
#
_cell.length_a   1.000
_cell.length_b   1.000
_cell.length_c   1.000
_cell.angle_alpha   90.00
_cell.angle_beta   90.00
_cell.angle_gamma   90.00
#
_symmetry.space_group_name_H-M   'P 1'
#
loop_
_entity.id
_entity.type
_entity.pdbx_description
1 polymer ?
#
loop_
_entity_poly.entity_id
_entity_poly.type
_entity_poly.pdbx_seq_one_letter_code
_entity_poly.pdbx_strand_id
1 'polypeptide(L)'
;MSTGTEIPGAFRDTESERSLLDPYALGVANRCDELVEADGRPRAHWDPIARGLDRLGIDELHRRRGEIERLLERDGVTYNAAPGSHRESYAGGRSWLLDPVPMVLPWSQWERIERGVKQRTELLDLIMTDIYGSRSLVGDGSIPASVLLSDPQFLRGCHGVRLPTPRQLVVSATDLVNTADRGWLALSHRTQAPSGAAYAMENRRVVSRVFPRLFHGSTVQRLAAYVRALRSAMRAVAPAGVDDPSIVVLSPGPFSETAFEHASIAAQMGYPLVQGSDLRVSDGRVWLRTVGDRVPVDVILR
;
A
#
# COMPACT_ATOMS: atom_id res chain seq x y z
N MET A 1 -32.88 -46.18 -45.93
CA MET A 1 -33.65 -45.62 -44.80
C MET A 1 -32.72 -45.60 -43.60
N SER A 2 -32.12 -44.44 -43.34
CA SER A 2 -31.10 -44.24 -42.31
C SER A 2 -31.77 -43.57 -41.12
N THR A 3 -31.84 -44.23 -39.97
CA THR A 3 -32.39 -43.67 -38.73
C THR A 3 -31.27 -42.97 -37.97
N GLY A 4 -31.22 -41.64 -38.10
CA GLY A 4 -30.39 -40.78 -37.28
C GLY A 4 -31.00 -40.61 -35.89
N THR A 5 -30.22 -40.90 -34.86
CA THR A 5 -30.53 -40.59 -33.47
C THR A 5 -30.23 -39.11 -33.23
N GLU A 6 -31.27 -38.28 -33.10
CA GLU A 6 -31.15 -36.90 -32.63
C GLU A 6 -30.76 -36.89 -31.14
N ILE A 7 -29.68 -36.18 -30.81
CA ILE A 7 -29.31 -35.83 -29.45
C ILE A 7 -30.13 -34.58 -29.06
N PRO A 8 -31.02 -34.62 -28.06
CA PRO A 8 -31.74 -33.44 -27.60
C PRO A 8 -30.89 -32.65 -26.62
N GLY A 9 -30.80 -31.33 -26.82
CA GLY A 9 -30.33 -30.39 -25.80
C GLY A 9 -29.20 -29.47 -26.21
N ALA A 10 -29.28 -28.85 -27.39
CA ALA A 10 -28.62 -27.56 -27.58
C ALA A 10 -29.26 -26.57 -26.61
N PHE A 11 -28.52 -26.17 -25.57
CA PHE A 11 -28.88 -25.03 -24.75
C PHE A 11 -29.06 -23.83 -25.68
N ARG A 12 -30.30 -23.37 -25.81
CA ARG A 12 -30.61 -22.12 -26.49
C ARG A 12 -30.08 -20.98 -25.62
N ASP A 13 -29.08 -20.27 -26.13
CA ASP A 13 -28.72 -18.92 -25.69
C ASP A 13 -29.93 -17.99 -25.94
N THR A 14 -30.84 -17.94 -24.97
CA THR A 14 -31.98 -17.02 -24.96
C THR A 14 -32.32 -16.61 -23.53
N GLU A 15 -31.41 -15.89 -22.88
CA GLU A 15 -31.79 -14.78 -22.02
C GLU A 15 -30.85 -13.62 -22.36
N SER A 16 -31.43 -12.47 -22.70
CA SER A 16 -30.72 -11.20 -22.68
C SER A 16 -30.37 -10.92 -21.22
N GLU A 17 -29.31 -11.55 -20.72
CA GLU A 17 -28.80 -11.35 -19.36
C GLU A 17 -28.50 -9.85 -19.19
N ARG A 18 -29.27 -9.19 -18.33
CA ARG A 18 -28.98 -7.81 -17.92
C ARG A 18 -27.56 -7.79 -17.35
N SER A 19 -26.71 -6.91 -17.87
CA SER A 19 -25.35 -6.76 -17.35
C SER A 19 -25.43 -6.26 -15.91
N LEU A 20 -24.48 -6.69 -15.07
CA LEU A 20 -24.31 -6.16 -13.72
C LEU A 20 -24.03 -4.64 -13.74
N LEU A 21 -23.56 -4.13 -14.89
CA LEU A 21 -23.28 -2.72 -15.13
C LEU A 21 -24.51 -1.94 -15.61
N ASP A 22 -25.62 -2.57 -16.00
CA ASP A 22 -26.84 -1.87 -16.43
C ASP A 22 -27.39 -0.85 -15.40
N PRO A 23 -27.42 -1.14 -14.07
CA PRO A 23 -27.81 -0.16 -13.07
C PRO A 23 -26.70 0.85 -12.72
N TYR A 24 -25.50 0.72 -13.28
CA TYR A 24 -24.38 1.64 -13.07
C TYR A 24 -24.62 2.94 -13.84
N ALA A 25 -25.54 3.76 -13.34
CA ALA A 25 -25.81 5.07 -13.91
C ALA A 25 -24.66 6.04 -13.58
N LEU A 26 -24.04 6.63 -14.61
CA LEU A 26 -23.14 7.78 -14.47
C LEU A 26 -23.96 9.01 -14.06
N GLY A 27 -24.33 9.08 -12.77
CA GLY A 27 -25.24 10.08 -12.23
C GLY A 27 -24.63 11.46 -11.95
N VAL A 28 -23.38 11.71 -12.36
CA VAL A 28 -22.70 12.99 -12.07
C VAL A 28 -21.90 13.45 -13.27
N ALA A 29 -22.31 14.56 -13.86
CA ALA A 29 -21.54 15.22 -14.91
C ALA A 29 -20.13 15.59 -14.41
N ASN A 30 -19.13 15.49 -15.29
CA ASN A 30 -17.75 15.93 -15.03
C ASN A 30 -16.90 15.05 -14.09
N ARG A 31 -17.15 13.73 -14.03
CA ARG A 31 -16.30 12.75 -13.32
C ARG A 31 -15.57 11.82 -14.28
N CYS A 32 -14.35 11.42 -13.91
CA CYS A 32 -13.63 10.34 -14.58
C CYS A 32 -14.06 9.02 -13.93
N ASP A 33 -14.66 8.12 -14.72
CA ASP A 33 -14.92 6.76 -14.27
C ASP A 33 -13.80 5.84 -14.77
N GLU A 34 -13.25 5.02 -13.88
CA GLU A 34 -12.16 4.10 -14.22
C GLU A 34 -12.66 2.88 -14.98
N LEU A 35 -13.93 2.47 -14.81
CA LEU A 35 -14.50 1.25 -15.38
C LEU A 35 -15.15 1.53 -16.73
N VAL A 36 -15.99 2.56 -16.84
CA VAL A 36 -16.75 2.88 -18.06
C VAL A 36 -16.26 4.14 -18.77
N GLU A 37 -16.50 4.20 -20.08
CA GLU A 37 -16.40 5.41 -20.89
C GLU A 37 -17.64 6.30 -20.73
N ALA A 38 -17.60 7.51 -21.31
CA ALA A 38 -18.69 8.48 -21.22
C ALA A 38 -20.01 7.98 -21.84
N ASP A 39 -19.95 6.98 -22.73
CA ASP A 39 -21.10 6.31 -23.34
C ASP A 39 -21.59 5.08 -22.54
N GLY A 40 -21.01 4.82 -21.37
CA GLY A 40 -21.38 3.72 -20.48
C GLY A 40 -20.74 2.37 -20.84
N ARG A 41 -19.99 2.26 -21.95
CA ARG A 41 -19.30 1.01 -22.29
C ARG A 41 -18.10 0.79 -21.38
N PRO A 42 -17.80 -0.45 -20.95
CA PRO A 42 -16.56 -0.74 -20.24
C PRO A 42 -15.35 -0.33 -21.07
N ARG A 43 -14.35 0.28 -20.43
CA ARG A 43 -13.07 0.59 -21.06
C ARG A 43 -12.41 -0.70 -21.52
N ALA A 44 -11.64 -0.65 -22.62
CA ALA A 44 -11.04 -1.85 -23.22
C ALA A 44 -10.20 -2.71 -22.24
N HIS A 45 -9.48 -2.08 -21.32
CA HIS A 45 -8.67 -2.80 -20.32
C HIS A 45 -9.50 -3.42 -19.19
N TRP A 46 -10.75 -2.99 -19.03
CA TRP A 46 -11.72 -3.56 -18.09
C TRP A 46 -12.55 -4.69 -18.68
N ASP A 47 -12.68 -4.80 -20.01
CA ASP A 47 -13.57 -5.76 -20.68
C ASP A 47 -13.44 -7.21 -20.14
N PRO A 48 -12.25 -7.80 -19.95
CA PRO A 48 -12.13 -9.16 -19.41
C PRO A 48 -12.68 -9.29 -17.98
N ILE A 49 -12.51 -8.25 -17.17
CA ILE A 49 -12.96 -8.21 -15.77
C ILE A 49 -14.46 -7.92 -15.72
N ALA A 50 -14.96 -6.98 -16.51
CA ALA A 50 -16.39 -6.67 -16.64
C ALA A 50 -17.20 -7.91 -17.03
N ARG A 51 -16.80 -8.63 -18.10
CA ARG A 51 -17.43 -9.92 -18.47
C ARG A 51 -17.28 -11.00 -17.41
N GLY A 52 -16.21 -10.94 -16.64
CA GLY A 52 -15.99 -11.83 -15.51
C GLY A 52 -16.96 -11.57 -14.36
N LEU A 53 -17.24 -10.30 -14.07
CA LEU A 53 -18.21 -9.87 -13.06
C LEU A 53 -19.64 -10.13 -13.52
N ASP A 54 -19.97 -9.89 -14.79
CA ASP A 54 -21.29 -10.20 -15.36
C ASP A 54 -21.61 -11.70 -15.24
N ARG A 55 -20.68 -12.57 -15.65
CA ARG A 55 -20.84 -14.03 -15.49
C ARG A 55 -20.93 -14.50 -14.04
N LEU A 56 -20.39 -13.70 -13.10
CA LEU A 56 -20.46 -14.02 -11.69
C LEU A 56 -21.86 -13.71 -11.14
N GLY A 57 -22.42 -12.56 -11.53
CA GLY A 57 -23.69 -12.06 -11.02
C GLY A 57 -23.57 -11.42 -9.63
N ILE A 58 -24.57 -10.59 -9.29
CA ILE A 58 -24.55 -9.77 -8.07
C ILE A 58 -24.66 -10.61 -6.79
N ASP A 59 -25.45 -11.67 -6.80
CA ASP A 59 -25.67 -12.54 -5.63
C ASP A 59 -24.39 -13.27 -5.23
N GLU A 60 -23.67 -13.79 -6.21
CA GLU A 60 -22.37 -14.42 -5.98
C GLU A 60 -21.34 -13.37 -5.56
N LEU A 61 -21.35 -12.15 -6.10
CA LEU A 61 -20.47 -11.07 -5.64
C LEU A 61 -20.69 -10.73 -4.16
N HIS A 62 -21.95 -10.71 -3.69
CA HIS A 62 -22.28 -10.56 -2.28
C HIS A 62 -21.77 -11.74 -1.45
N ARG A 63 -21.94 -12.98 -1.93
CA ARG A 63 -21.40 -14.17 -1.25
C ARG A 63 -19.87 -14.11 -1.12
N ARG A 64 -19.18 -13.63 -2.16
CA ARG A 64 -17.73 -13.43 -2.20
C ARG A 64 -17.27 -12.33 -1.27
N ARG A 65 -18.04 -11.24 -1.14
CA ARG A 65 -17.80 -10.20 -0.12
C ARG A 65 -17.80 -10.77 1.30
N GLY A 66 -18.78 -11.60 1.64
CA GLY A 66 -18.82 -12.29 2.94
C GLY A 66 -17.68 -13.31 3.13
N GLU A 67 -17.12 -13.87 2.04
CA GLU A 67 -15.90 -14.69 2.09
C GLU A 67 -14.66 -13.83 2.38
N ILE A 68 -14.54 -12.67 1.73
CA ILE A 68 -13.47 -11.69 1.96
C ILE A 68 -13.46 -11.23 3.42
N GLU A 69 -14.61 -10.83 3.95
CA GLU A 69 -14.75 -10.35 5.33
C GLU A 69 -14.26 -11.40 6.34
N ARG A 70 -14.68 -12.67 6.18
CA ARG A 70 -14.24 -13.78 7.04
C ARG A 70 -12.74 -14.06 6.92
N LEU A 71 -12.17 -13.93 5.72
CA LEU A 71 -10.73 -14.13 5.52
C LEU A 71 -9.91 -13.03 6.19
N LEU A 72 -10.32 -11.76 6.04
CA LEU A 72 -9.68 -10.62 6.68
C LEU A 72 -9.78 -10.70 8.21
N GLU A 73 -10.94 -11.10 8.73
CA GLU A 73 -11.15 -11.28 10.17
C GLU A 73 -10.29 -12.42 10.73
N ARG A 74 -10.25 -13.58 10.05
CA ARG A 74 -9.38 -14.70 10.43
C ARG A 74 -7.90 -14.30 10.43
N ASP A 75 -7.49 -13.49 9.46
CA ASP A 75 -6.09 -13.09 9.29
C ASP A 75 -5.76 -11.83 10.13
N GLY A 76 -6.71 -11.34 10.94
CA GLY A 76 -6.51 -10.27 11.92
C GLY A 76 -6.30 -8.89 11.30
N VAL A 77 -6.81 -8.66 10.08
CA VAL A 77 -6.61 -7.41 9.35
C VAL A 77 -7.49 -6.31 9.93
N THR A 78 -6.87 -5.42 10.71
CA THR A 78 -7.56 -4.34 11.41
C THR A 78 -6.96 -2.99 11.08
N TYR A 79 -7.77 -1.95 11.22
CA TYR A 79 -7.33 -0.56 11.24
C TYR A 79 -7.95 0.10 12.47
N ASN A 80 -7.15 0.31 13.51
CA ASN A 80 -7.66 0.81 14.79
C ASN A 80 -8.03 2.30 14.65
N ALA A 81 -9.13 2.74 15.25
CA ALA A 81 -9.43 4.17 15.30
C ALA A 81 -8.34 4.89 16.13
N ALA A 82 -7.83 6.01 15.62
CA ALA A 82 -6.83 6.79 16.33
C ALA A 82 -7.34 7.20 17.74
N PRO A 83 -6.47 7.15 18.78
CA PRO A 83 -6.82 7.62 20.13
C PRO A 83 -7.32 9.07 20.08
N GLY A 84 -8.49 9.34 20.66
CA GLY A 84 -9.09 10.69 20.69
C GLY A 84 -10.00 11.04 19.50
N SER A 85 -10.24 10.11 18.56
CA SER A 85 -11.36 10.26 17.63
C SER A 85 -12.69 10.10 18.37
N HIS A 86 -13.70 10.93 18.09
CA HIS A 86 -15.06 10.87 18.67
C HIS A 86 -15.84 9.56 18.36
N ARG A 87 -15.14 8.52 17.91
CA ARG A 87 -15.65 7.17 17.71
C ARG A 87 -15.13 6.29 18.84
N GLU A 88 -15.39 6.73 20.07
CA GLU A 88 -15.38 5.86 21.25
C GLU A 88 -16.49 4.83 21.06
N SER A 89 -16.15 3.68 20.52
CA SER A 89 -16.84 2.39 20.72
C SER A 89 -16.12 1.38 19.86
N TYR A 90 -15.23 0.63 20.49
CA TYR A 90 -14.98 -0.81 20.35
C TYR A 90 -13.55 -1.03 20.81
N ALA A 91 -13.39 -1.73 21.93
CA ALA A 91 -12.10 -2.16 22.48
C ALA A 91 -11.40 -3.23 21.61
N GLY A 92 -11.76 -3.33 20.34
CA GLY A 92 -11.14 -4.14 19.29
C GLY A 92 -11.28 -3.34 18.00
N GLY A 93 -10.18 -3.20 17.25
CA GLY A 93 -10.13 -2.39 16.03
C GLY A 93 -11.27 -2.61 15.04
N ARG A 94 -11.47 -1.64 14.15
CA ARG A 94 -12.41 -1.83 13.03
C ARG A 94 -11.79 -2.85 12.06
N SER A 95 -12.56 -3.87 11.71
CA SER A 95 -12.19 -4.80 10.64
C SER A 95 -11.94 -4.03 9.34
N TRP A 96 -10.86 -4.38 8.66
CA TRP A 96 -10.53 -3.80 7.37
C TRP A 96 -11.62 -4.13 6.35
N LEU A 97 -12.04 -3.13 5.58
CA LEU A 97 -13.04 -3.29 4.53
C LEU A 97 -12.37 -3.34 3.18
N LEU A 98 -12.71 -4.35 2.40
CA LEU A 98 -12.16 -4.58 1.07
C LEU A 98 -13.29 -4.75 0.06
N ASP A 99 -13.31 -3.88 -0.94
CA ASP A 99 -14.21 -4.05 -2.08
C ASP A 99 -13.72 -5.23 -2.94
N PRO A 100 -14.60 -6.18 -3.31
CA PRO A 100 -14.25 -7.28 -4.21
C PRO A 100 -13.88 -6.82 -5.63
N VAL A 101 -14.35 -5.65 -6.07
CA VAL A 101 -14.08 -5.09 -7.40
C VAL A 101 -12.73 -4.36 -7.36
N PRO A 102 -11.70 -4.84 -8.10
CA PRO A 102 -10.37 -4.25 -8.05
C PRO A 102 -10.34 -2.93 -8.82
N MET A 103 -9.45 -2.00 -8.44
CA MET A 103 -9.08 -0.90 -9.32
C MET A 103 -8.07 -1.40 -10.36
N VAL A 104 -8.43 -1.32 -11.64
CA VAL A 104 -7.59 -1.79 -12.76
C VAL A 104 -6.91 -0.61 -13.43
N LEU A 105 -5.58 -0.68 -13.57
CA LEU A 105 -4.79 0.33 -14.26
C LEU A 105 -4.05 -0.32 -15.43
N PRO A 106 -4.14 0.23 -16.66
CA PRO A 106 -3.30 -0.18 -17.76
C PRO A 106 -1.82 -0.02 -17.45
N TRP A 107 -0.99 -0.92 -17.98
CA TRP A 107 0.46 -0.88 -17.79
C TRP A 107 1.08 0.45 -18.22
N SER A 108 0.68 0.98 -19.38
CA SER A 108 1.18 2.27 -19.89
C SER A 108 0.87 3.46 -18.97
N GLN A 109 -0.27 3.41 -18.27
CA GLN A 109 -0.64 4.41 -17.27
C GLN A 109 0.22 4.25 -16.01
N TRP A 110 0.40 3.01 -15.55
CA TRP A 110 1.26 2.69 -14.41
C TRP A 110 2.72 3.10 -14.63
N GLU A 111 3.29 2.84 -15.82
CA GLU A 111 4.67 3.24 -16.15
C GLU A 111 4.88 4.75 -16.03
N ARG A 112 3.88 5.55 -16.43
CA ARG A 112 3.93 7.00 -16.30
C ARG A 112 3.87 7.43 -14.83
N ILE A 113 2.97 6.81 -14.05
CA ILE A 113 2.84 7.06 -12.61
C ILE A 113 4.15 6.70 -11.90
N GLU A 114 4.68 5.49 -12.15
CA GLU A 114 5.89 4.98 -11.52
C GLU A 114 7.08 5.90 -11.78
N ARG A 115 7.28 6.33 -13.03
CA ARG A 115 8.35 7.28 -13.38
C ARG A 115 8.19 8.62 -12.66
N GLY A 116 6.98 9.16 -12.60
CA GLY A 116 6.69 10.41 -11.90
C GLY A 116 6.93 10.32 -10.40
N VAL A 117 6.47 9.23 -9.78
CA VAL A 117 6.68 8.97 -8.34
C VAL A 117 8.18 8.78 -8.04
N LYS A 118 8.92 8.02 -8.86
CA LYS A 118 10.38 7.86 -8.69
C LYS A 118 11.12 9.18 -8.75
N GLN A 119 10.85 9.99 -9.77
CA GLN A 119 11.45 11.34 -9.91
C GLN A 119 11.14 12.21 -8.69
N ARG A 120 9.90 12.15 -8.20
CA ARG A 120 9.47 12.97 -7.08
C ARG A 120 10.05 12.51 -5.75
N THR A 121 10.14 11.21 -5.51
CA THR A 121 10.84 10.65 -4.34
C THR A 121 12.31 11.04 -4.34
N GLU A 122 12.97 11.03 -5.49
CA GLU A 122 14.35 11.50 -5.63
C GLU A 122 14.49 13.00 -5.31
N LEU A 123 13.57 13.84 -5.77
CA LEU A 123 13.55 15.25 -5.41
C LEU A 123 13.39 15.44 -3.88
N LEU A 124 12.48 14.70 -3.24
CA LEU A 124 12.25 14.78 -1.79
C LEU A 124 13.46 14.30 -0.99
N ASP A 125 14.14 13.25 -1.45
CA ASP A 125 15.39 12.73 -0.88
C ASP A 125 16.51 13.78 -0.93
N LEU A 126 16.69 14.45 -2.07
CA LEU A 126 17.66 15.53 -2.23
C LEU A 126 17.35 16.73 -1.34
N ILE A 127 16.08 17.15 -1.28
CA ILE A 127 15.62 18.24 -0.40
C ILE A 127 15.91 17.89 1.07
N MET A 128 15.53 16.68 1.52
CA MET A 128 15.79 16.23 2.89
C MET A 128 17.29 16.20 3.20
N THR A 129 18.09 15.72 2.24
CA THR A 129 19.55 15.69 2.35
C THR A 129 20.12 17.09 2.53
N ASP A 130 19.70 18.06 1.71
CA ASP A 130 20.19 19.43 1.80
C ASP A 130 19.76 20.12 3.11
N ILE A 131 18.48 20.03 3.48
CA ILE A 131 17.90 20.69 4.67
C ILE A 131 18.62 20.27 5.96
N TYR A 132 18.97 18.99 6.10
CA TYR A 132 19.73 18.49 7.24
C TYR A 132 21.25 18.55 7.05
N GLY A 133 21.73 18.98 5.87
CA GLY A 133 23.13 19.14 5.51
C GLY A 133 23.54 20.59 5.23
N SER A 134 23.95 20.86 4.00
CA SER A 134 24.50 22.14 3.52
C SER A 134 23.51 23.31 3.58
N ARG A 135 22.22 23.03 3.45
CA ARG A 135 21.13 24.02 3.34
C ARG A 135 21.35 25.01 2.19
N SER A 136 21.86 24.54 1.05
CA SER A 136 22.05 25.37 -0.14
C SER A 136 20.71 25.93 -0.65
N LEU A 137 19.62 25.16 -0.57
CA LEU A 137 18.28 25.60 -0.96
C LEU A 137 17.76 26.74 -0.07
N VAL A 138 18.23 26.82 1.17
CA VAL A 138 17.92 27.96 2.05
C VAL A 138 18.84 29.13 1.73
N GLY A 139 20.13 28.85 1.48
CA GLY A 139 21.13 29.86 1.16
C GLY A 139 20.86 30.61 -0.15
N ASP A 140 20.31 29.93 -1.17
CA ASP A 140 19.94 30.51 -2.46
C ASP A 140 18.50 31.05 -2.53
N GLY A 141 17.72 30.86 -1.46
CA GLY A 141 16.34 31.35 -1.34
C GLY A 141 15.27 30.48 -1.98
N SER A 142 15.60 29.31 -2.55
CA SER A 142 14.62 28.35 -3.08
C SER A 142 13.64 27.86 -2.02
N ILE A 143 14.11 27.69 -0.79
CA ILE A 143 13.31 27.39 0.40
C ILE A 143 13.46 28.57 1.38
N PRO A 144 12.39 29.33 1.66
CA PRO A 144 12.45 30.40 2.64
C PRO A 144 12.86 29.87 4.02
N ALA A 145 13.87 30.51 4.63
CA ALA A 145 14.35 30.10 5.94
C ALA A 145 13.25 30.13 7.02
N SER A 146 12.28 31.04 6.88
CA SER A 146 11.12 31.15 7.76
C SER A 146 10.24 29.90 7.72
N VAL A 147 10.01 29.31 6.54
CA VAL A 147 9.21 28.08 6.38
C VAL A 147 9.91 26.92 7.10
N LEU A 148 11.22 26.80 6.95
CA LEU A 148 11.96 25.71 7.58
C LEU A 148 12.09 25.88 9.10
N LEU A 149 12.50 27.05 9.58
CA LEU A 149 12.86 27.26 10.98
C LEU A 149 11.65 27.44 11.91
N SER A 150 10.48 27.79 11.35
CA SER A 150 9.22 27.88 12.10
C SER A 150 8.46 26.56 12.16
N ASP A 151 8.80 25.58 11.33
CA ASP A 151 8.14 24.27 11.32
C ASP A 151 8.53 23.47 12.59
N PRO A 152 7.56 23.09 13.44
CA PRO A 152 7.84 22.29 14.63
C PRO A 152 8.33 20.86 14.30
N GLN A 153 8.12 20.38 13.07
CA GLN A 153 8.62 19.08 12.60
C GLN A 153 10.07 19.16 12.11
N PHE A 154 10.67 20.36 12.00
CA PHE A 154 12.09 20.49 11.67
C PHE A 154 12.98 20.16 12.88
N LEU A 155 13.65 19.00 12.82
CA LEU A 155 14.44 18.48 13.93
C LEU A 155 15.89 19.00 13.88
N ARG A 156 16.16 20.15 14.51
CA ARG A 156 17.50 20.78 14.53
C ARG A 156 18.62 19.82 14.95
N GLY A 157 18.35 18.92 15.90
CA GLY A 157 19.29 17.91 16.38
C GLY A 157 19.68 16.84 15.34
N CYS A 158 18.96 16.73 14.23
CA CYS A 158 19.28 15.83 13.12
C CYS A 158 20.27 16.45 12.11
N HIS A 159 20.75 17.67 12.32
CA HIS A 159 21.75 18.26 11.45
C HIS A 159 23.03 17.41 11.40
N GLY A 160 23.51 17.11 10.20
CA GLY A 160 24.70 16.30 9.98
C GLY A 160 24.48 14.79 10.17
N VAL A 161 23.30 14.36 10.60
CA VAL A 161 22.95 12.93 10.63
C VAL A 161 22.82 12.43 9.19
N ARG A 162 23.56 11.37 8.87
CA ARG A 162 23.59 10.76 7.55
C ARG A 162 23.51 9.25 7.65
N LEU A 163 22.64 8.67 6.83
CA LEU A 163 22.69 7.24 6.56
C LEU A 163 23.91 6.94 5.69
N PRO A 164 24.55 5.76 5.81
CA PRO A 164 25.73 5.36 5.05
C PRO A 164 25.39 4.97 3.60
N THR A 165 24.43 5.66 2.99
CA THR A 165 23.95 5.44 1.63
C THR A 165 23.69 6.80 0.96
N PRO A 166 23.70 6.88 -0.38
CA PRO A 166 23.34 8.13 -1.06
C PRO A 166 21.86 8.51 -0.84
N ARG A 167 21.00 7.57 -0.47
CA ARG A 167 19.58 7.79 -0.20
C ARG A 167 19.36 7.99 1.30
N GLN A 168 18.86 9.16 1.67
CA GLN A 168 18.56 9.54 3.05
C GLN A 168 17.07 9.30 3.38
N LEU A 169 16.20 9.38 2.36
CA LEU A 169 14.78 9.03 2.44
C LEU A 169 14.56 7.57 2.01
N VAL A 170 14.46 6.67 2.99
CA VAL A 170 14.38 5.21 2.75
C VAL A 170 13.01 4.77 2.23
N VAL A 171 11.94 5.33 2.81
CA VAL A 171 10.55 5.00 2.44
C VAL A 171 9.78 6.29 2.22
N SER A 172 9.00 6.33 1.15
CA SER A 172 8.07 7.42 0.87
C SER A 172 6.80 6.87 0.23
N ALA A 173 5.66 7.52 0.47
CA ALA A 173 4.44 7.31 -0.28
C ALA A 173 3.98 8.61 -0.93
N THR A 174 3.26 8.47 -2.04
CA THR A 174 2.63 9.59 -2.75
C THR A 174 1.15 9.28 -2.90
N ASP A 175 0.32 10.18 -2.40
CA ASP A 175 -1.13 10.11 -2.56
C ASP A 175 -1.47 10.64 -3.97
N LEU A 176 -2.15 9.82 -4.78
CA LEU A 176 -2.49 10.13 -6.15
C LEU A 176 -4.00 10.23 -6.33
N VAL A 177 -4.44 11.16 -7.17
CA VAL A 177 -5.82 11.30 -7.61
C VAL A 177 -5.88 11.37 -9.13
N ASN A 178 -6.83 10.68 -9.75
CA ASN A 178 -7.09 10.83 -11.18
C ASN A 178 -8.22 11.85 -11.38
N THR A 179 -8.01 12.83 -12.24
CA THR A 179 -9.03 13.84 -12.59
C THR A 179 -9.47 13.68 -14.05
N ALA A 180 -10.70 14.10 -14.35
CA ALA A 180 -11.26 14.02 -15.70
C ALA A 180 -10.49 14.87 -16.72
N ASP A 181 -9.90 15.99 -16.28
CA ASP A 181 -9.29 17.02 -17.13
C ASP A 181 -7.75 16.92 -17.20
N ARG A 182 -7.08 16.46 -16.14
CA ARG A 182 -5.61 16.51 -16.01
C ARG A 182 -4.96 15.15 -15.83
N GLY A 183 -5.77 14.09 -15.69
CA GLY A 183 -5.27 12.75 -15.39
C GLY A 183 -4.72 12.64 -13.97
N TRP A 184 -3.67 11.85 -13.78
CA TRP A 184 -3.08 11.59 -12.47
C TRP A 184 -2.30 12.78 -11.93
N LEU A 185 -2.68 13.21 -10.73
CA LEU A 185 -2.04 14.27 -9.96
C LEU A 185 -1.55 13.74 -8.61
N ALA A 186 -0.38 14.22 -8.18
CA ALA A 186 0.10 14.01 -6.83
C ALA A 186 -0.58 15.01 -5.88
N LEU A 187 -1.33 14.49 -4.93
CA LEU A 187 -2.06 15.30 -3.94
C LEU A 187 -1.19 15.57 -2.71
N SER A 188 -0.44 14.57 -2.25
CA SER A 188 0.33 14.65 -1.01
C SER A 188 1.52 13.68 -1.02
N HIS A 189 2.46 13.89 -0.10
CA HIS A 189 3.59 12.99 0.15
C HIS A 189 3.67 12.63 1.62
N ARG A 190 4.07 11.40 1.88
CA ARG A 190 4.35 10.88 3.22
C ARG A 190 5.80 10.42 3.25
N THR A 191 6.64 11.16 3.96
CA THR A 191 8.09 10.94 4.06
C THR A 191 8.54 10.55 5.47
N GLN A 192 7.58 10.30 6.37
CA GLN A 192 7.81 9.85 7.74
C GLN A 192 7.63 8.32 7.81
N ALA A 193 6.55 7.85 8.40
CA ALA A 193 6.17 6.43 8.46
C ALA A 193 4.92 6.19 7.58
N PRO A 194 5.06 6.16 6.23
CA PRO A 194 3.93 5.91 5.36
C PRO A 194 3.39 4.49 5.57
N SER A 195 2.09 4.37 5.77
CA SER A 195 1.41 3.09 5.92
C SER A 195 0.61 2.70 4.67
N GLY A 196 0.29 1.40 4.52
CA GLY A 196 -0.60 0.90 3.46
C GLY A 196 -0.06 -0.31 2.70
N ALA A 197 1.25 -0.57 2.74
CA ALA A 197 1.88 -1.63 1.97
C ALA A 197 1.42 -3.03 2.39
N ALA A 198 1.27 -3.29 3.70
CA ALA A 198 0.77 -4.58 4.17
C ALA A 198 -0.68 -4.80 3.75
N TYR A 199 -1.52 -3.76 3.86
CA TYR A 199 -2.91 -3.82 3.43
C TYR A 199 -3.02 -4.08 1.92
N ALA A 200 -2.19 -3.45 1.09
CA ALA A 200 -2.19 -3.69 -0.35
C ALA A 200 -1.80 -5.14 -0.70
N MET A 201 -0.81 -5.70 -0.01
CA MET A 201 -0.39 -7.09 -0.17
C MET A 201 -1.47 -8.06 0.30
N GLU A 202 -2.11 -7.74 1.42
CA GLU A 202 -3.15 -8.57 2.02
C GLU A 202 -4.44 -8.56 1.18
N ASN A 203 -4.85 -7.38 0.72
CA ASN A 203 -5.93 -7.24 -0.26
C ASN A 203 -5.65 -8.12 -1.48
N ARG A 204 -4.43 -8.05 -2.04
CA ARG A 204 -4.05 -8.86 -3.20
C ARG A 204 -4.15 -10.37 -2.92
N ARG A 205 -3.71 -10.82 -1.74
CA ARG A 205 -3.77 -12.22 -1.32
C ARG A 205 -5.22 -12.69 -1.16
N VAL A 206 -6.05 -11.91 -0.49
CA VAL A 206 -7.47 -12.25 -0.27
C VAL A 206 -8.25 -12.27 -1.58
N VAL A 207 -8.17 -11.22 -2.41
CA VAL A 207 -8.93 -11.17 -3.66
C VAL A 207 -8.47 -12.26 -4.63
N SER A 208 -7.17 -12.56 -4.72
CA SER A 208 -6.69 -13.66 -5.58
C SER A 208 -7.16 -15.06 -5.14
N ARG A 209 -7.39 -15.26 -3.84
CA ARG A 209 -7.96 -16.50 -3.29
C ARG A 209 -9.47 -16.61 -3.58
N VAL A 210 -10.20 -15.50 -3.44
CA VAL A 210 -11.66 -15.45 -3.59
C VAL A 210 -12.07 -15.47 -5.07
N PHE A 211 -11.29 -14.83 -5.95
CA PHE A 211 -11.56 -14.76 -7.39
C PHE A 211 -10.44 -15.34 -8.24
N PRO A 212 -10.13 -16.65 -8.11
CA PRO A 212 -8.99 -17.24 -8.82
C PRO A 212 -9.13 -17.07 -10.33
N ARG A 213 -10.32 -17.30 -10.91
CA ARG A 213 -10.53 -17.19 -12.37
C ARG A 213 -10.32 -15.77 -12.91
N LEU A 214 -10.79 -14.74 -12.19
CA LEU A 214 -10.57 -13.33 -12.58
C LEU A 214 -9.09 -12.95 -12.50
N PHE A 215 -8.37 -13.49 -11.50
CA PHE A 215 -6.95 -13.22 -11.31
C PHE A 215 -6.05 -13.96 -12.29
N HIS A 216 -6.34 -15.23 -12.61
CA HIS A 216 -5.52 -16.01 -13.55
C HIS A 216 -5.63 -15.51 -14.99
N GLY A 217 -6.77 -14.93 -15.37
CA GLY A 217 -6.97 -14.31 -16.68
C GLY A 217 -6.31 -12.92 -16.84
N SER A 218 -5.70 -12.39 -15.77
CA SER A 218 -5.14 -11.02 -15.74
C SER A 218 -3.64 -11.04 -15.47
N THR A 219 -2.85 -10.24 -16.19
CA THR A 219 -1.40 -10.09 -15.96
C THR A 219 -1.14 -9.14 -14.77
N VAL A 220 -1.46 -9.60 -13.56
CA VAL A 220 -1.34 -8.81 -12.33
C VAL A 220 0.12 -8.77 -11.85
N GLN A 221 0.66 -7.57 -11.66
CA GLN A 221 2.01 -7.36 -11.12
C GLN A 221 2.16 -7.89 -9.69
N ARG A 222 3.23 -8.63 -9.41
CA ARG A 222 3.51 -9.22 -8.10
C ARG A 222 4.10 -8.19 -7.14
N LEU A 223 3.60 -8.17 -5.89
CA LEU A 223 4.05 -7.22 -4.87
C LEU A 223 5.30 -7.69 -4.08
N ALA A 224 5.75 -8.94 -4.27
CA ALA A 224 6.92 -9.48 -3.57
C ALA A 224 8.23 -8.69 -3.83
N ALA A 225 8.31 -7.92 -4.92
CA ALA A 225 9.43 -7.03 -5.17
C ALA A 225 9.55 -5.91 -4.12
N TYR A 226 8.44 -5.45 -3.55
CA TYR A 226 8.43 -4.42 -2.50
C TYR A 226 9.16 -4.89 -1.24
N VAL A 227 8.80 -6.08 -0.71
CA VAL A 227 9.42 -6.62 0.51
C VAL A 227 10.92 -6.84 0.32
N ARG A 228 11.33 -7.34 -0.85
CA ARG A 228 12.76 -7.50 -1.18
C ARG A 228 13.49 -6.17 -1.22
N ALA A 229 12.89 -5.16 -1.86
CA ALA A 229 13.47 -3.81 -1.93
C ALA A 229 13.60 -3.19 -0.53
N LEU A 230 12.56 -3.29 0.31
CA LEU A 230 12.59 -2.79 1.68
C LEU A 230 13.66 -3.51 2.52
N ARG A 231 13.73 -4.85 2.47
CA ARG A 231 14.80 -5.61 3.14
C ARG A 231 16.20 -5.18 2.70
N SER A 232 16.39 -4.97 1.40
CA SER A 232 17.66 -4.50 0.84
C SER A 232 18.00 -3.09 1.33
N ALA A 233 17.02 -2.19 1.38
CA ALA A 233 17.21 -0.84 1.88
C ALA A 233 17.58 -0.84 3.37
N MET A 234 16.90 -1.66 4.19
CA MET A 234 17.21 -1.81 5.62
C MET A 234 18.63 -2.34 5.88
N ARG A 235 19.12 -3.27 5.04
CA ARG A 235 20.51 -3.73 5.12
C ARG A 235 21.50 -2.68 4.65
N ALA A 236 21.17 -1.92 3.60
CA ALA A 236 22.06 -0.90 3.04
C ALA A 236 22.32 0.27 4.02
N VAL A 237 21.36 0.59 4.89
CA VAL A 237 21.52 1.68 5.88
C VAL A 237 22.26 1.26 7.15
N ALA A 238 22.69 0.00 7.25
CA ALA A 238 23.45 -0.49 8.39
C ALA A 238 24.80 0.25 8.57
N PRO A 239 25.29 0.43 9.80
CA PRO A 239 26.59 1.04 10.06
C PRO A 239 27.73 0.34 9.29
N ALA A 240 28.76 1.11 8.93
CA ALA A 240 29.92 0.58 8.23
C ALA A 240 30.62 -0.52 9.06
N GLY A 241 31.00 -1.62 8.39
CA GLY A 241 31.68 -2.77 9.01
C GLY A 241 30.75 -3.80 9.65
N VAL A 242 29.43 -3.69 9.47
CA VAL A 242 28.44 -4.68 9.93
C VAL A 242 27.95 -5.52 8.76
N ASP A 243 28.42 -6.77 8.65
CA ASP A 243 28.08 -7.66 7.53
C ASP A 243 26.68 -8.28 7.67
N ASP A 244 26.24 -8.61 8.88
CA ASP A 244 24.89 -9.11 9.18
C ASP A 244 24.23 -8.24 10.26
N PRO A 245 23.55 -7.15 9.87
CA PRO A 245 23.00 -6.19 10.82
C PRO A 245 21.78 -6.75 11.56
N SER A 246 21.74 -6.47 12.86
CA SER A 246 20.56 -6.67 13.70
C SER A 246 19.53 -5.58 13.39
N ILE A 247 18.47 -5.96 12.68
CA ILE A 247 17.40 -5.07 12.22
C ILE A 247 16.12 -5.39 12.99
N VAL A 248 15.45 -4.36 13.52
CA VAL A 248 14.15 -4.49 14.20
C VAL A 248 13.10 -3.56 13.59
N VAL A 249 11.83 -3.93 13.73
CA VAL A 249 10.68 -3.07 13.42
C VAL A 249 10.10 -2.55 14.74
N LEU A 250 10.21 -1.25 14.96
CA LEU A 250 9.66 -0.60 16.13
C LEU A 250 8.16 -0.33 15.92
N SER A 251 7.36 -0.71 16.90
CA SER A 251 5.93 -0.46 16.92
C SER A 251 5.51 0.31 18.16
N PRO A 252 4.52 1.23 18.06
CA PRO A 252 3.88 1.83 19.23
C PRO A 252 3.06 0.80 20.05
N GLY A 253 2.86 -0.41 19.52
CA GLY A 253 2.13 -1.49 20.18
C GLY A 253 0.78 -1.80 19.53
N PRO A 254 0.01 -2.74 20.13
CA PRO A 254 -1.19 -3.31 19.52
C PRO A 254 -2.35 -2.32 19.36
N PHE A 255 -2.34 -1.20 20.10
CA PHE A 255 -3.36 -0.16 20.03
C PHE A 255 -3.08 0.89 18.93
N SER A 256 -1.95 0.78 18.22
CA SER A 256 -1.66 1.64 17.07
C SER A 256 -2.67 1.42 15.94
N GLU A 257 -3.08 2.49 15.26
CA GLU A 257 -3.93 2.49 14.06
C GLU A 257 -3.46 1.46 13.02
N THR A 258 -2.14 1.32 12.85
CA THR A 258 -1.49 0.47 11.85
C THR A 258 -0.77 -0.73 12.45
N ALA A 259 -1.19 -1.20 13.64
CA ALA A 259 -0.54 -2.33 14.33
C ALA A 259 -0.44 -3.60 13.46
N PHE A 260 -1.50 -3.93 12.71
CA PHE A 260 -1.50 -5.04 11.75
C PHE A 260 -0.37 -4.93 10.73
N GLU A 261 -0.14 -3.73 10.20
CA GLU A 261 0.90 -3.50 9.20
C GLU A 261 2.30 -3.68 9.79
N HIS A 262 2.57 -3.14 10.97
CA HIS A 262 3.86 -3.31 11.62
C HIS A 262 4.19 -4.80 11.81
N ALA A 263 3.23 -5.58 12.32
CA ALA A 263 3.39 -7.02 12.49
C ALA A 263 3.55 -7.77 11.16
N SER A 264 2.75 -7.41 10.15
CA SER A 264 2.80 -8.03 8.83
C SER A 264 4.11 -7.75 8.09
N ILE A 265 4.59 -6.52 8.13
CA ILE A 265 5.87 -6.12 7.53
C ILE A 265 7.03 -6.78 8.28
N ALA A 266 7.02 -6.79 9.61
CA ALA A 266 8.04 -7.48 10.41
C ALA A 266 8.11 -8.98 10.07
N ALA A 267 6.96 -9.66 10.01
CA ALA A 267 6.88 -11.07 9.66
C ALA A 267 7.38 -11.35 8.22
N GLN A 268 6.98 -10.54 7.24
CA GLN A 268 7.42 -10.70 5.85
C GLN A 268 8.92 -10.40 5.66
N MET A 269 9.44 -9.45 6.43
CA MET A 269 10.87 -9.15 6.45
C MET A 269 11.68 -10.09 7.35
N GLY A 270 11.04 -10.94 8.15
CA GLY A 270 11.72 -11.82 9.11
C GLY A 270 12.53 -11.05 10.14
N TYR A 271 12.06 -9.87 10.57
CA TYR A 271 12.69 -9.05 11.60
C TYR A 271 11.85 -9.04 12.88
N PRO A 272 12.46 -8.95 14.07
CA PRO A 272 11.71 -8.82 15.32
C PRO A 272 10.83 -7.57 15.32
N LEU A 273 9.57 -7.75 15.72
CA LEU A 273 8.67 -6.65 16.07
C LEU A 273 8.90 -6.30 17.54
N VAL A 274 9.27 -5.06 17.82
CA VAL A 274 9.65 -4.60 19.17
C VAL A 274 8.87 -3.35 19.55
N GLN A 275 8.69 -3.13 20.84
CA GLN A 275 8.19 -1.88 21.40
C GLN A 275 9.31 -1.08 22.06
N GLY A 276 9.05 0.18 22.39
CA GLY A 276 10.05 1.02 23.08
C GLY A 276 10.54 0.43 24.40
N SER A 277 9.70 -0.33 25.12
CA SER A 277 10.07 -1.01 26.38
C SER A 277 11.10 -2.13 26.22
N ASP A 278 11.21 -2.67 25.01
CA ASP A 278 12.12 -3.75 24.66
C ASP A 278 13.52 -3.21 24.30
N LEU A 279 13.63 -1.90 24.06
CA LEU A 279 14.87 -1.24 23.69
C LEU A 279 15.47 -0.47 24.87
N ARG A 280 16.80 -0.47 24.96
CA ARG A 280 17.56 0.34 25.94
C ARG A 280 18.73 1.02 25.23
N VAL A 281 18.95 2.30 25.55
CA VAL A 281 20.15 3.03 25.12
C VAL A 281 21.22 2.94 26.20
N SER A 282 22.44 2.56 25.81
CA SER A 282 23.63 2.53 26.67
C SER A 282 24.87 2.64 25.79
N ASP A 283 25.87 3.41 26.25
CA ASP A 283 27.19 3.52 25.60
C ASP A 283 27.11 3.92 24.12
N GLY A 284 26.19 4.84 23.80
CA GLY A 284 25.96 5.34 22.45
C GLY A 284 25.32 4.34 21.49
N ARG A 285 24.79 3.21 21.99
CA ARG A 285 24.16 2.16 21.19
C ARG A 285 22.75 1.82 21.69
N VAL A 286 21.93 1.28 20.79
CA VAL A 286 20.63 0.71 21.11
C VAL A 286 20.77 -0.79 21.28
N TRP A 287 20.15 -1.32 22.33
CA TRP A 287 20.19 -2.73 22.71
C TRP A 287 18.77 -3.27 22.83
N LEU A 288 18.55 -4.47 22.27
CA LEU A 288 17.34 -5.25 22.53
C LEU A 288 17.49 -5.98 23.86
N ARG A 289 16.51 -5.81 24.73
CA ARG A 289 16.40 -6.53 25.99
C ARG A 289 15.98 -7.97 25.70
N THR A 290 16.85 -8.92 26.02
CA THR A 290 16.50 -10.35 26.03
C THR A 290 16.62 -10.90 27.45
N VAL A 291 16.14 -12.12 27.67
CA VAL A 291 16.21 -12.80 28.99
C VAL A 291 17.66 -13.08 29.41
N GLY A 292 18.59 -13.15 28.45
CA GLY A 292 20.02 -13.32 28.70
C GLY A 292 20.82 -12.09 28.28
N ASP A 293 21.50 -12.20 27.15
CA ASP A 293 22.41 -11.17 26.67
C ASP A 293 21.70 -9.99 26.00
N ARG A 294 22.33 -8.82 26.07
CA ARG A 294 21.87 -7.66 25.29
C ARG A 294 22.30 -7.85 23.85
N VAL A 295 21.33 -7.89 22.94
CA VAL A 295 21.62 -7.97 21.50
C VAL A 295 21.72 -6.54 20.97
N PRO A 296 22.83 -6.13 20.32
CA PRO A 296 22.93 -4.81 19.72
C PRO A 296 21.88 -4.69 18.60
N VAL A 297 21.33 -3.49 18.42
CA VAL A 297 20.42 -3.16 17.33
C VAL A 297 21.10 -2.15 16.43
N ASP A 298 21.34 -2.55 15.17
CA ASP A 298 22.08 -1.74 14.20
C ASP A 298 21.13 -0.84 13.39
N VAL A 299 19.92 -1.33 13.11
CA VAL A 299 18.93 -0.59 12.33
C VAL A 299 17.53 -0.76 12.92
N ILE A 300 16.79 0.36 12.99
CA ILE A 300 15.41 0.40 13.46
C ILE A 300 14.54 0.96 12.34
N LEU A 301 13.62 0.15 11.81
CA LEU A 301 12.50 0.67 11.04
C LEU A 301 11.46 1.20 12.04
N ARG A 302 11.14 2.50 11.97
CA ARG A 302 10.30 3.20 12.94
C ARG A 302 9.18 3.98 12.25
#